data_AF-I8ADL7-F1
#
_entry.id   AF-I8ADL7-F1
#
_cell.length_a   1.000
_cell.length_b   1.000
_cell.length_c   1.000
_cell.angle_alpha   90.00
_cell.angle_beta   90.00
_cell.angle_gamma   90.00
#
_symmetry.space_group_name_H-M   'P 1'
#
loop_
_entity.id
_entity.type
_entity.pdbx_description
1 polymer ?
#
loop_
_entity_poly.entity_id
_entity_poly.type
_entity_poly.pdbx_seq_one_letter_code
_entity_poly.pdbx_strand_id
1 'polypeptide(L)'
;MENFENAFIKNGWDLQSCIISKRQHSTIEGIYEIEYGLPALNREGNIIPGELKKVRTPKTVYDPKIISDEQILKWGEEAMKNGEIVGRKITGISKNSVKFEGYIDETTGKITNFFPTLND
;
A
#
# COMPACT_ATOMS: atom_id res chain seq x y z
N MET A 1 3.65 6.66 3.72
CA MET A 1 3.71 7.54 2.53
C MET A 1 5.16 7.62 2.07
N GLU A 2 6.07 8.02 2.94
CA GLU A 2 7.51 8.14 2.67
C GLU A 2 8.14 6.96 1.91
N ASN A 3 7.92 5.70 2.35
CA ASN A 3 8.45 4.53 1.64
C ASN A 3 7.93 4.38 0.20
N PHE A 4 6.69 4.77 -0.05
CA PHE A 4 6.11 4.79 -1.40
C PHE A 4 6.77 5.88 -2.25
N GLU A 5 6.90 7.10 -1.71
CA GLU A 5 7.53 8.23 -2.41
C GLU A 5 9.00 7.93 -2.75
N ASN A 6 9.75 7.38 -1.80
CA ASN A 6 11.14 7.00 -1.95
C ASN A 6 11.36 5.98 -3.08
N ALA A 7 10.38 5.13 -3.37
CA ALA A 7 10.49 4.18 -4.48
C ALA A 7 10.56 4.87 -5.84
N PHE A 8 9.87 6.01 -6.03
CA PHE A 8 9.92 6.79 -7.28
C PHE A 8 11.18 7.63 -7.35
N ILE A 9 11.53 8.31 -6.25
CA ILE A 9 12.70 9.18 -6.17
C ILE A 9 13.99 8.41 -6.47
N LYS A 10 14.14 7.20 -5.91
CA LYS A 10 15.31 6.34 -6.18
C LYS A 10 15.45 5.93 -7.64
N ASN A 11 14.35 5.92 -8.41
CA ASN A 11 14.36 5.63 -9.85
C ASN A 11 14.47 6.91 -10.71
N GLY A 12 14.63 8.08 -10.10
CA GLY A 12 14.67 9.37 -10.81
C GLY A 12 13.33 9.77 -11.42
N TRP A 13 12.23 9.22 -10.92
CA TRP A 13 10.88 9.50 -11.42
C TRP A 13 10.22 10.61 -10.62
N ASP A 14 9.56 11.54 -11.32
CA ASP A 14 8.71 12.53 -10.67
C ASP A 14 7.42 11.86 -10.18
N LEU A 15 7.28 11.74 -8.86
CA LEU A 15 6.12 11.14 -8.23
C LEU A 15 4.82 11.85 -8.61
N GLN A 16 4.80 13.18 -8.71
CA GLN A 16 3.56 13.91 -8.94
C GLN A 16 2.99 13.59 -10.33
N SER A 17 3.84 13.49 -11.34
CA SER A 17 3.42 13.01 -12.67
C SER A 17 2.95 11.55 -12.69
N CYS A 18 3.30 10.75 -11.67
CA CYS A 18 2.94 9.33 -11.59
C CYS A 18 1.61 9.09 -10.84
N ILE A 19 1.12 10.06 -10.07
CA ILE A 19 -0.14 9.94 -9.31
C ILE A 19 -1.32 10.23 -10.25
N ILE A 20 -2.24 9.28 -10.34
CA ILE A 20 -3.49 9.41 -11.12
C ILE A 20 -4.60 9.97 -10.21
N SER A 21 -4.73 9.43 -9.01
CA SER A 21 -5.68 9.92 -8.01
C SER A 21 -5.19 9.60 -6.60
N LYS A 22 -5.65 10.39 -5.63
CA LYS A 22 -5.45 10.17 -4.20
C LYS A 22 -6.79 10.32 -3.50
N ARG A 23 -7.24 9.27 -2.83
CA ARG A 23 -8.50 9.22 -2.08
C ARG A 23 -8.20 8.96 -0.61
N GLN A 24 -8.78 9.76 0.29
CA GLN A 24 -8.67 9.52 1.73
C GLN A 24 -9.65 8.44 2.17
N HIS A 25 -9.29 7.66 3.19
CA HIS A 25 -10.22 6.77 3.87
C HIS A 25 -11.39 7.57 4.45
N SER A 26 -12.62 7.05 4.32
CA SER A 26 -13.85 7.78 4.63
C SER A 26 -13.94 8.26 6.09
N THR A 27 -13.36 7.51 7.02
CA THR A 27 -13.45 7.76 8.47
C THR A 27 -12.10 7.86 9.19
N ILE A 28 -10.98 7.59 8.51
CA ILE A 28 -9.67 7.47 9.17
C ILE A 28 -8.71 8.46 8.50
N GLU A 29 -8.43 9.55 9.21
CA GLU A 29 -7.46 10.54 8.76
C GLU A 29 -6.06 9.92 8.63
N GLY A 30 -5.31 10.38 7.63
CA GLY A 30 -3.95 9.91 7.40
C GLY A 30 -3.85 8.60 6.63
N ILE A 31 -4.94 7.90 6.31
CA ILE A 31 -4.94 6.75 5.39
C ILE A 31 -5.45 7.16 4.01
N TYR A 32 -4.70 6.81 2.98
CA TYR A 32 -5.01 7.16 1.59
C TYR A 32 -4.85 5.97 0.67
N GLU A 33 -5.69 5.90 -0.34
CA GLU A 33 -5.48 5.06 -1.51
C GLU A 33 -4.96 5.90 -2.66
N ILE A 34 -3.90 5.40 -3.30
CA ILE A 34 -3.25 6.05 -4.42
C ILE A 34 -3.44 5.18 -5.66
N GLU A 35 -4.12 5.70 -6.67
CA GLU A 35 -4.00 5.21 -8.03
C GLU A 35 -2.78 5.86 -8.68
N TYR A 36 -1.93 5.05 -9.32
CA TYR A 36 -0.70 5.53 -9.90
C TYR A 36 -0.32 4.73 -11.14
N GLY A 37 0.55 5.33 -11.95
CA GLY A 37 1.22 4.66 -13.05
C GLY A 37 2.73 4.71 -12.88
N LEU A 38 3.42 3.80 -13.56
CA LEU A 38 4.87 3.86 -13.70
C LEU A 38 5.22 4.54 -15.03
N PRO A 39 6.27 5.38 -15.10
CA PRO A 39 6.70 5.95 -16.37
C PRO A 39 6.94 4.88 -17.43
N ALA A 40 6.39 5.07 -18.62
CA ALA A 40 6.67 4.19 -19.74
C ALA A 40 8.12 4.42 -20.21
N LEU A 41 8.84 3.34 -20.49
CA LEU A 41 10.20 3.38 -21.01
C LEU A 41 10.20 2.93 -22.48
N ASN A 42 10.96 3.62 -23.31
CA ASN A 42 11.25 3.19 -24.68
C ASN A 42 12.21 1.98 -24.67
N ARG A 43 12.58 1.47 -25.85
CA ARG A 43 13.47 0.32 -25.99
C ARG A 43 14.88 0.54 -25.43
N GLU A 44 15.32 1.79 -25.31
CA GLU A 44 16.63 2.18 -24.79
C GLU A 44 16.60 2.40 -23.27
N GLY A 45 15.42 2.29 -22.64
CA GLY A 45 15.25 2.55 -21.21
C GLY A 45 14.97 4.02 -20.85
N ASN A 46 14.79 4.89 -21.84
CA ASN A 46 14.47 6.31 -21.61
C ASN A 46 12.96 6.49 -21.36
N ILE A 47 12.60 7.42 -20.46
CA ILE A 47 11.21 7.76 -20.17
C ILE A 47 10.53 8.35 -21.41
N ILE A 48 9.33 7.88 -21.73
CA ILE A 48 8.45 8.45 -22.74
C ILE A 48 7.59 9.53 -22.05
N PRO A 49 7.77 10.83 -22.37
CA PRO A 49 7.07 11.91 -21.67
C PRO A 49 5.55 11.78 -21.76
N GLY A 50 4.87 11.89 -20.63
CA GLY A 50 3.40 11.85 -20.55
C GLY A 50 2.78 10.45 -20.62
N GLU A 51 3.56 9.40 -20.87
CA GLU A 51 3.06 8.03 -20.91
C GLU A 51 3.27 7.30 -19.58
N LEU A 52 2.16 6.81 -19.01
CA LEU A 52 2.15 6.00 -17.80
C LEU A 52 1.60 4.60 -18.06
N LYS A 53 2.28 3.60 -17.52
CA LYS A 53 1.74 2.24 -17.36
C LYS A 53 0.94 2.20 -16.06
N LYS A 54 -0.38 2.31 -16.15
CA LYS A 54 -1.27 2.26 -14.98
C LYS A 54 -1.07 0.96 -14.19
N VAL A 55 -0.84 1.10 -12.89
CA VAL A 55 -0.83 -0.06 -11.98
C VAL A 55 -2.27 -0.45 -11.70
N ARG A 56 -2.61 -1.72 -11.94
CA ARG A 56 -3.98 -2.23 -11.83
C ARG A 56 -4.52 -2.18 -10.41
N THR A 57 -3.63 -2.38 -9.43
CA THR A 57 -3.97 -2.38 -8.01
C THR A 57 -3.49 -1.08 -7.37
N PRO A 58 -4.42 -0.25 -6.87
CA PRO A 58 -4.06 0.92 -6.08
C PRO A 58 -3.22 0.54 -4.86
N LYS A 59 -2.51 1.51 -4.28
CA LYS A 59 -1.77 1.30 -3.05
C LYS A 59 -2.37 2.11 -1.91
N THR A 60 -2.70 1.43 -0.81
CA THR A 60 -3.05 2.09 0.44
C THR A 60 -1.78 2.45 1.22
N VAL A 61 -1.70 3.70 1.66
CA VAL A 61 -0.56 4.28 2.37
C VAL A 61 -1.06 5.09 3.57
N TYR A 62 -0.23 5.24 4.59
CA TYR A 62 -0.50 6.11 5.74
C TYR A 62 0.45 7.32 5.78
N ASP A 63 0.03 8.41 6.40
CA ASP A 63 0.89 9.57 6.70
C ASP A 63 1.57 9.40 8.06
N PRO A 64 2.92 9.25 8.12
CA PRO A 64 3.65 9.06 9.37
C PRO A 64 3.55 10.23 10.36
N LYS A 65 3.16 11.43 9.90
CA LYS A 65 2.92 12.58 10.78
C LYS A 65 1.62 12.47 11.57
N ILE A 66 0.68 11.65 11.09
CA ILE A 66 -0.64 11.43 11.70
C ILE A 66 -0.68 10.06 12.38
N ILE A 67 -0.18 9.02 11.70
CA ILE A 67 -0.12 7.63 12.17
C ILE A 67 1.34 7.18 12.13
N SER A 68 1.98 7.04 13.29
CA SER A 68 3.37 6.55 13.35
C SER A 68 3.53 5.12 12.81
N ASP A 69 4.76 4.78 12.42
CA ASP A 69 5.13 3.44 11.97
C ASP A 69 4.82 2.36 13.02
N GLU A 70 5.08 2.63 14.30
CA GLU A 70 4.75 1.71 15.40
C GLU A 70 3.23 1.51 15.50
N GLN A 71 2.45 2.57 15.32
CA GLN A 71 1.00 2.52 15.42
C GLN A 71 0.36 1.70 14.31
N ILE A 72 0.81 1.86 13.05
CA ILE A 72 0.28 1.08 11.93
C ILE A 72 0.68 -0.40 12.03
N LEU A 73 1.89 -0.69 12.53
CA LEU A 73 2.35 -2.06 12.77
C LEU A 73 1.50 -2.73 13.83
N LYS A 74 1.25 -2.05 14.96
CA LYS A 74 0.37 -2.55 16.02
C LYS A 74 -1.04 -2.86 15.50
N TRP A 75 -1.63 -1.98 14.69
CA TRP A 75 -2.94 -2.24 14.09
C TRP A 75 -2.92 -3.44 13.14
N GLY A 76 -1.85 -3.60 12.36
CA GLY A 76 -1.66 -4.75 11.50
C GLY A 76 -1.56 -6.05 12.29
N GLU A 77 -0.76 -6.10 13.34
CA GLU A 77 -0.64 -7.26 14.23
C GLU A 77 -1.98 -7.62 14.88
N GLU A 78 -2.72 -6.63 15.37
CA GLU A 78 -4.07 -6.81 15.92
C GLU A 78 -5.04 -7.40 14.89
N ALA A 79 -5.01 -6.89 13.65
CA ALA A 79 -5.83 -7.37 12.55
C ALA A 79 -5.46 -8.81 12.17
N MET A 80 -4.16 -9.12 12.06
CA MET A 80 -3.67 -10.44 11.67
C MET A 80 -3.95 -11.51 12.74
N LYS A 81 -3.93 -11.14 14.04
CA LYS A 81 -4.25 -12.08 15.13
C LYS A 81 -5.67 -12.65 15.04
N ASN A 82 -6.61 -11.88 14.51
CA ASN A 82 -8.03 -12.25 14.41
C ASN A 82 -8.50 -12.36 12.95
N GLY A 83 -7.57 -12.42 12.00
CA GLY A 83 -7.89 -12.40 10.58
C GLY A 83 -8.46 -13.72 10.07
N GLU A 84 -9.35 -13.63 9.08
CA GLU A 84 -9.83 -14.77 8.33
C GLU A 84 -8.77 -15.24 7.33
N ILE A 85 -8.51 -16.55 7.29
CA ILE A 85 -7.52 -17.15 6.40
C ILE A 85 -8.23 -17.89 5.27
N VAL A 86 -7.89 -17.53 4.03
CA VAL A 86 -8.34 -18.22 2.81
C VAL A 86 -7.11 -18.54 1.95
N GLY A 87 -6.72 -19.82 1.94
CA GLY A 87 -5.46 -20.25 1.35
C GLY A 87 -4.28 -19.55 2.03
N ARG A 88 -3.44 -18.87 1.22
CA ARG A 88 -2.29 -18.09 1.72
C ARG A 88 -2.63 -16.71 2.23
N LYS A 89 -3.85 -16.23 1.99
CA LYS A 89 -4.24 -14.85 2.29
C LYS A 89 -4.90 -14.81 3.66
N ILE A 90 -4.50 -13.84 4.46
CA ILE A 90 -5.17 -13.49 5.71
C ILE A 90 -5.74 -12.08 5.57
N THR A 91 -6.99 -11.89 6.01
CA THR A 91 -7.67 -10.59 5.99
C THR A 91 -8.21 -10.29 7.37
N GLY A 92 -7.87 -9.14 7.93
CA GLY A 92 -8.30 -8.75 9.26
C GLY A 92 -8.65 -7.27 9.34
N ILE A 93 -9.31 -6.89 10.43
CA ILE A 93 -9.65 -5.50 10.73
C ILE A 93 -9.12 -5.16 12.12
N SER A 94 -8.39 -4.05 12.24
CA SER A 94 -7.89 -3.58 13.54
C SER A 94 -9.02 -3.01 14.39
N LYS A 95 -8.78 -2.79 15.68
CA LYS A 95 -9.78 -2.15 16.57
C LYS A 95 -10.20 -0.76 16.11
N ASN A 96 -9.33 -0.07 15.37
CA ASN A 96 -9.58 1.23 14.78
C ASN A 96 -10.22 1.16 13.39
N SER A 97 -10.75 0.00 13.00
CA SER A 97 -11.46 -0.24 11.75
C SER A 97 -10.61 -0.11 10.48
N VAL A 98 -9.28 -0.20 10.60
CA VAL A 98 -8.39 -0.29 9.43
C VAL A 98 -8.34 -1.74 8.97
N LYS A 99 -8.65 -1.99 7.70
CA LYS A 99 -8.50 -3.32 7.10
C LYS A 99 -7.05 -3.57 6.73
N PHE A 100 -6.60 -4.80 6.94
CA PHE A 100 -5.30 -5.29 6.53
C PHE A 100 -5.45 -6.58 5.75
N GLU A 101 -4.60 -6.73 4.75
CA GLU A 101 -4.35 -8.00 4.09
C GLU A 101 -2.92 -8.44 4.38
N GLY A 102 -2.71 -9.75 4.48
CA GLY A 102 -1.40 -10.34 4.68
C GLY A 102 -1.29 -11.70 4.02
N TYR A 103 -0.08 -12.24 4.09
CA TYR A 103 0.25 -13.55 3.54
C TYR A 103 0.88 -14.46 4.57
N ILE A 104 0.48 -15.72 4.57
CA ILE A 104 1.07 -16.77 5.40
C ILE A 104 1.96 -17.70 4.58
N ASP A 105 3.00 -18.19 5.21
CA ASP A 105 3.75 -19.36 4.77
C ASP A 105 2.95 -20.61 5.14
N GLU A 106 2.52 -21.39 4.14
CA GLU A 106 1.64 -22.56 4.35
C GLU A 106 2.33 -23.72 5.07
N THR A 107 3.67 -23.76 5.06
CA THR A 107 4.42 -24.85 5.69
C THR A 107 4.59 -24.60 7.18
N THR A 108 4.82 -23.34 7.57
CA THR A 108 5.12 -22.94 8.95
C THR A 108 3.95 -22.28 9.67
N GLY A 109 2.91 -21.87 8.93
CA GLY A 109 1.78 -21.08 9.43
C GLY A 109 2.15 -19.64 9.82
N LYS A 110 3.38 -19.20 9.55
CA LYS A 110 3.85 -17.87 9.94
C LYS A 110 3.35 -16.81 8.98
N ILE A 111 2.94 -15.66 9.52
CA ILE A 111 2.68 -14.45 8.73
C ILE A 111 4.03 -13.95 8.19
N THR A 112 4.09 -13.75 6.87
CA THR A 112 5.29 -13.31 6.15
C THR A 112 5.29 -11.82 5.89
N ASN A 113 4.11 -11.22 5.66
CA ASN A 113 3.93 -9.80 5.46
C ASN A 113 2.45 -9.41 5.66
N PHE A 114 2.19 -8.14 5.92
CA PHE A 114 0.86 -7.55 5.94
C PHE A 114 0.91 -6.06 5.56
N PHE A 115 -0.19 -5.52 5.06
CA PHE A 115 -0.32 -4.13 4.65
C PHE A 115 -1.77 -3.66 4.76
N PRO A 116 -2.00 -2.36 5.03
CA PRO A 116 -3.35 -1.82 5.07
C PRO A 116 -4.00 -1.85 3.69
N THR A 117 -5.33 -1.95 3.66
CA THR A 117 -6.14 -1.81 2.45
C THR A 117 -7.31 -0.87 2.74
N LEU A 118 -7.76 -0.13 1.71
CA LEU A 118 -8.97 0.68 1.86
C LEU A 118 -10.19 -0.24 1.88
N ASN A 119 -11.13 0.00 2.80
CA ASN A 119 -12.45 -0.62 2.74
C ASN A 119 -13.24 0.08 1.63
N ASP A 120 -13.58 -0.67 0.58
CA ASP A 120 -14.71 -0.37 -0.30
C ASP A 120 -15.73 -1.51 -0.19
#